data_AF-A0A949FKH1-F1
#
_entry.id   AF-A0A949FKH1-F1
#
_cell.length_a   1.000
_cell.length_b   1.000
_cell.length_c   1.000
_cell.angle_alpha   90.00
_cell.angle_beta   90.00
_cell.angle_gamma   90.00
#
_symmetry.space_group_name_H-M   'P 1'
#
loop_
_entity.id
_entity.type
_entity.pdbx_description
1 polymer ?
#
loop_
_entity_poly.entity_id
_entity_poly.type
_entity_poly.pdbx_seq_one_letter_code
_entity_poly.pdbx_strand_id
1 'polypeptide(L)'
;QIDHDSRAILHNVFSTHQEVRNRCLRSIAQGIQRGIGEADELNSLRHYLEHWTDMLLGYFSNKDHAIPYAHCMDRVEEFSSDYGERKLGDQSQIIWTLLITSCREWLNKHVNHDPVSPRSNHQISQCSLGMIHPDLFDSMGLMRSHLVQRIEKGLEQAGETIRKVTEGTCDTMSSILTQPTERATSRIHF
;
A
#
# COMPACT_ATOMS: atom_id res chain seq x y z
N GLN A 1 5.05 -15.71 -7.84
CA GLN A 1 6.15 -14.74 -8.00
C GLN A 1 5.59 -13.39 -7.58
N ILE A 2 6.13 -12.76 -6.53
CA ILE A 2 5.60 -11.49 -5.99
C ILE A 2 6.03 -10.35 -6.92
N ASP A 3 5.08 -9.52 -7.35
CA ASP A 3 5.35 -8.37 -8.21
C ASP A 3 6.26 -7.33 -7.50
N HIS A 4 6.87 -6.41 -8.26
CA HIS A 4 7.80 -5.43 -7.72
C HIS A 4 7.14 -4.47 -6.71
N ASP A 5 5.93 -4.00 -7.00
CA ASP A 5 5.18 -3.06 -6.16
C ASP A 5 4.76 -3.73 -4.86
N SER A 6 4.28 -4.98 -4.94
CA SER A 6 3.98 -5.81 -3.77
C SER A 6 5.21 -5.99 -2.87
N ARG A 7 6.40 -6.17 -3.44
CA ARG A 7 7.65 -6.29 -2.65
C ARG A 7 7.98 -5.00 -1.91
N ALA A 8 7.82 -3.85 -2.55
CA ALA A 8 8.05 -2.55 -1.92
C ALA A 8 7.06 -2.32 -0.77
N ILE A 9 5.79 -2.67 -0.96
CA ILE A 9 4.75 -2.60 0.07
C ILE A 9 5.12 -3.49 1.26
N LEU A 10 5.43 -4.76 1.02
CA LEU A 10 5.78 -5.70 2.09
C LEU A 10 7.02 -5.26 2.87
N HIS A 11 8.04 -4.76 2.18
CA HIS A 11 9.23 -4.21 2.82
C HIS A 11 8.88 -3.00 3.70
N ASN A 12 8.07 -2.07 3.21
CA ASN A 12 7.65 -0.89 4.00
C ASN A 12 6.85 -1.29 5.24
N VAL A 13 5.92 -2.24 5.11
CA VAL A 13 5.13 -2.76 6.24
C VAL A 13 6.04 -3.37 7.30
N PHE A 14 6.94 -4.27 6.89
CA PHE A 14 7.90 -4.91 7.81
C PHE A 14 8.80 -3.89 8.50
N SER A 15 9.42 -2.98 7.74
CA SER A 15 10.29 -1.93 8.29
C SER A 15 9.54 -1.02 9.27
N THR A 16 8.28 -0.71 8.99
CA THR A 16 7.42 0.06 9.90
C THR A 16 7.14 -0.69 11.20
N HIS A 17 6.83 -1.99 11.13
CA HIS A 17 6.65 -2.81 12.33
C HIS A 17 7.91 -2.83 13.20
N GLN A 18 9.09 -3.00 12.58
CA GLN A 18 10.36 -3.00 13.30
C GLN A 18 10.67 -1.64 13.93
N GLU A 19 10.40 -0.53 13.23
CA GLU A 19 10.63 0.79 13.79
C GLU A 19 9.71 1.07 14.99
N VAL A 20 8.40 0.75 14.87
CA VAL A 20 7.44 0.94 15.98
C VAL A 20 7.86 0.07 17.18
N ARG A 21 8.21 -1.19 16.95
CA ARG A 21 8.74 -2.09 17.99
C ARG A 21 9.95 -1.49 18.70
N ASN A 22 10.92 -1.00 17.93
CA ASN A 22 12.14 -0.40 18.48
C ASN A 22 11.85 0.89 19.26
N ARG A 23 10.84 1.67 18.85
CA ARG A 23 10.37 2.84 19.61
C ARG A 23 9.70 2.42 20.91
N CYS A 24 8.83 1.41 20.91
CA CYS A 24 8.24 0.85 22.13
C CYS A 24 9.33 0.37 23.09
N LEU A 25 10.30 -0.40 22.62
CA LEU A 25 11.42 -0.87 23.45
C LEU A 25 12.26 0.28 24.02
N ARG A 26 12.58 1.28 23.21
CA ARG A 26 13.30 2.48 23.67
C ARG A 26 12.49 3.23 24.73
N SER A 27 11.19 3.43 24.51
CA SER A 27 10.30 4.09 25.46
C SER A 27 10.13 3.30 26.76
N ILE A 28 10.04 1.97 26.71
CA ILE A 28 9.97 1.12 27.92
C ILE A 28 11.29 1.21 28.69
N ALA A 29 12.43 1.10 28.00
CA ALA A 29 13.75 1.18 28.63
C ALA A 29 14.03 2.55 29.26
N GLN A 30 13.59 3.64 28.62
CA GLN A 30 13.71 5.01 29.13
C GLN A 30 12.62 5.37 30.16
N GLY A 31 11.47 4.73 30.07
CA GLY A 31 10.22 5.05 30.75
C GLY A 31 10.05 4.43 32.13
N ILE A 32 11.09 3.80 32.69
CA ILE A 32 11.10 3.24 34.07
C ILE A 32 10.62 4.29 35.12
N GLN A 33 10.70 5.58 34.81
CA GLN A 33 10.25 6.67 35.68
C GLN A 33 8.79 7.15 35.48
N ARG A 34 8.09 6.73 34.42
CA ARG A 34 6.73 7.25 34.06
C ARG A 34 5.57 6.45 34.65
N GLY A 35 5.84 5.33 35.30
CA GLY A 35 4.85 4.47 35.94
C GLY A 35 4.64 3.15 35.21
N ILE A 36 4.14 2.17 35.95
CA ILE A 36 4.01 0.77 35.50
C ILE A 36 2.97 0.63 34.37
N GLY A 37 1.88 1.39 34.42
CA GLY A 37 0.78 1.28 33.44
C GLY A 37 1.15 1.61 32.00
N GLU A 38 1.85 2.73 31.75
CA GLU A 38 2.28 3.10 30.40
C GLU A 38 3.29 2.10 29.81
N ALA A 39 4.17 1.56 30.65
CA ALA A 39 5.13 0.54 30.24
C ALA A 39 4.42 -0.77 29.85
N ASP A 40 3.38 -1.16 30.59
CA ASP A 40 2.58 -2.35 30.31
C ASP A 40 1.77 -2.21 29.01
N GLU A 41 1.20 -1.03 28.74
CA GLU A 41 0.50 -0.73 27.48
C GLU A 41 1.46 -0.79 26.29
N LEU A 42 2.64 -0.16 26.39
CA LEU A 42 3.67 -0.23 25.36
C LEU A 42 4.20 -1.65 25.15
N ASN A 43 4.32 -2.43 26.23
CA ASN A 43 4.74 -3.82 26.13
C ASN A 43 3.65 -4.69 25.47
N SER A 44 2.38 -4.41 25.75
CA SER A 44 1.24 -5.06 25.09
C SER A 44 1.22 -4.76 23.60
N LEU A 45 1.44 -3.50 23.20
CA LEU A 45 1.58 -3.10 21.80
C LEU A 45 2.76 -3.79 21.11
N ARG A 46 3.91 -3.86 21.79
CA ARG A 46 5.09 -4.57 21.28
C ARG A 46 4.77 -6.03 21.00
N HIS A 47 4.19 -6.74 21.97
CA HIS A 47 3.82 -8.15 21.81
C HIS A 47 2.80 -8.37 20.71
N TYR A 48 1.84 -7.46 20.57
CA TYR A 48 0.85 -7.50 19.50
C TYR A 48 1.48 -7.38 18.11
N LEU A 49 2.38 -6.41 17.92
CA LEU A 49 3.10 -6.24 16.65
C LEU A 49 4.00 -7.43 16.32
N GLU A 50 4.69 -7.99 17.31
CA GLU A 50 5.50 -9.21 17.13
C GLU A 50 4.64 -10.40 16.72
N HIS A 51 3.49 -10.59 17.37
CA HIS A 51 2.53 -11.65 17.02
C HIS A 51 2.01 -11.49 15.60
N TRP A 52 1.60 -10.28 15.22
CA TRP A 52 1.13 -9.99 13.86
C TRP A 52 2.20 -10.21 12.81
N THR A 53 3.44 -9.84 13.10
CA THR A 53 4.57 -10.04 12.19
C THR A 53 4.81 -11.53 11.95
N ASP A 54 4.86 -12.34 13.01
CA ASP A 54 5.04 -13.78 12.88
C ASP A 54 3.87 -14.47 12.17
N MET A 55 2.65 -14.02 12.44
CA MET A 55 1.48 -14.49 11.71
C MET A 55 1.61 -14.21 10.22
N LEU A 56 1.84 -12.96 9.82
CA LEU A 56 2.01 -12.60 8.41
C LEU A 56 3.15 -13.38 7.74
N LEU A 57 4.25 -13.60 8.47
CA LEU A 57 5.37 -14.43 8.00
C LEU A 57 4.94 -15.88 7.75
N GLY A 58 4.18 -16.49 8.65
CA GLY A 58 3.67 -17.85 8.49
C GLY A 58 2.65 -18.00 7.36
N TYR A 59 1.82 -16.98 7.11
CA TYR A 59 0.82 -16.98 6.04
C TYR A 59 1.39 -16.74 4.64
N PHE A 60 2.38 -15.84 4.50
CA PHE A 60 2.80 -15.31 3.20
C PHE A 60 4.20 -15.72 2.77
N SER A 61 4.99 -16.32 3.65
CA SER A 61 6.35 -16.76 3.34
C SER A 61 6.48 -18.26 3.48
N ASN A 62 7.41 -18.83 2.73
CA ASN A 62 7.87 -20.18 3.03
C ASN A 62 8.53 -20.15 4.42
N LYS A 63 8.20 -21.14 5.26
CA LYS A 63 8.73 -21.32 6.62
C LYS A 63 10.26 -21.11 6.67
N ASP A 64 11.01 -21.73 5.78
CA ASP A 64 12.48 -21.70 5.79
C ASP A 64 13.03 -20.28 5.56
N HIS A 65 12.32 -19.46 4.77
CA HIS A 65 12.67 -18.06 4.55
C HIS A 65 12.11 -17.11 5.61
N ALA A 66 11.07 -17.53 6.33
CA ALA A 66 10.37 -16.74 7.34
C ALA A 66 11.10 -16.72 8.68
N ILE A 67 11.71 -17.84 9.08
CA ILE A 67 12.37 -18.04 10.39
C ILE A 67 13.36 -16.93 10.76
N PRO A 68 14.25 -16.45 9.86
CA PRO A 68 15.20 -15.39 10.22
C PRO A 68 14.55 -14.05 10.62
N TYR A 69 13.30 -13.83 10.22
CA TYR A 69 12.53 -12.62 10.48
C TYR A 69 11.51 -12.80 11.62
N ALA A 70 11.40 -14.02 12.15
CA ALA A 70 10.46 -14.37 13.20
C ALA A 70 10.90 -13.81 14.56
N HIS A 71 9.95 -13.28 15.32
CA HIS A 71 10.11 -13.01 16.74
C HIS A 71 9.96 -14.27 17.59
N CYS A 72 9.06 -15.18 17.20
CA CYS A 72 8.89 -16.51 17.76
C CYS A 72 8.81 -17.54 16.64
N MET A 73 9.80 -18.41 16.54
CA MET A 73 9.89 -19.42 15.47
C MET A 73 8.73 -20.42 15.54
N ASP A 74 8.38 -20.89 16.74
CA ASP A 74 7.28 -21.84 16.96
C ASP A 74 5.95 -21.30 16.45
N ARG A 75 5.72 -20.00 16.63
CA ARG A 75 4.50 -19.32 16.16
C ARG A 75 4.45 -19.22 14.64
N VAL A 76 5.57 -18.91 13.98
CA VAL A 76 5.64 -18.90 12.51
C VAL A 76 5.39 -20.32 11.98
N GLU A 77 5.92 -21.33 12.66
CA GLU A 77 5.70 -22.74 12.31
C GLU A 77 4.22 -23.13 12.41
N GLU A 78 3.56 -22.80 13.53
CA GLU A 78 2.13 -23.03 13.74
C GLU A 78 1.29 -22.41 12.60
N PHE A 79 1.51 -21.13 12.31
CA PHE A 79 0.77 -20.46 11.23
C PHE A 79 1.12 -21.00 9.84
N SER A 80 2.37 -21.40 9.60
CA SER A 80 2.76 -22.00 8.33
C SER A 80 2.13 -23.39 8.13
N SER A 81 1.96 -24.16 9.20
CA SER A 81 1.31 -25.48 9.17
C SER A 81 -0.19 -25.35 8.91
N ASP A 82 -0.86 -24.41 9.58
CA ASP A 82 -2.30 -24.23 9.47
C ASP A 82 -2.73 -23.62 8.12
N TYR A 83 -1.85 -22.85 7.48
CA TYR A 83 -2.22 -21.99 6.35
C TYR A 83 -1.32 -22.08 5.11
N GLY A 84 -0.14 -22.69 5.19
CA GLY A 84 0.81 -22.78 4.08
C GLY A 84 0.31 -23.59 2.87
N GLU A 85 -0.62 -24.52 3.07
CA GLU A 85 -1.22 -25.33 2.01
C GLU A 85 -2.51 -24.75 1.41
N ARG A 86 -3.11 -23.73 2.05
CA ARG A 86 -4.36 -23.13 1.55
C ARG A 86 -4.05 -22.18 0.39
N LYS A 87 -4.37 -22.60 -0.84
CA LYS A 87 -4.50 -21.63 -1.94
C LYS A 87 -5.52 -20.57 -1.52
N LEU A 88 -5.15 -19.30 -1.63
CA LEU A 88 -6.09 -18.18 -1.41
C LEU A 88 -7.28 -18.35 -2.36
N GLY A 89 -8.37 -18.92 -1.85
CA GLY A 89 -9.68 -19.02 -2.48
C GLY A 89 -10.71 -18.33 -1.61
N ASP A 90 -12.01 -18.48 -1.88
CA ASP A 90 -13.07 -17.73 -1.19
C ASP A 90 -13.05 -17.86 0.34
N GLN A 91 -12.63 -19.01 0.87
CA GLN A 91 -12.47 -19.20 2.33
C GLN A 91 -11.33 -18.38 2.94
N SER A 92 -10.30 -18.03 2.16
CA SER A 92 -9.21 -17.15 2.62
C SER A 92 -9.69 -15.72 2.84
N GLN A 93 -10.71 -15.27 2.10
CA GLN A 93 -11.24 -13.91 2.23
C GLN A 93 -11.95 -13.70 3.58
N ILE A 94 -12.69 -14.71 4.05
CA ILE A 94 -13.35 -14.66 5.37
C ILE A 94 -12.31 -14.62 6.49
N ILE A 95 -11.31 -15.50 6.44
CA ILE A 95 -10.23 -15.55 7.44
C ILE A 95 -9.47 -14.24 7.44
N TRP A 96 -9.13 -13.71 6.27
CA TRP A 96 -8.45 -12.43 6.12
C TRP A 96 -9.26 -11.26 6.67
N THR A 97 -10.58 -11.25 6.41
CA THR A 97 -11.48 -10.23 6.94
C THR A 97 -11.53 -10.31 8.47
N LEU A 98 -11.59 -11.51 9.04
CA LEU A 98 -11.58 -11.72 10.49
C LEU A 98 -10.27 -11.22 11.11
N LEU A 99 -9.14 -11.53 10.48
CA LEU A 99 -7.81 -11.05 10.88
C LEU A 99 -7.75 -9.52 10.83
N ILE A 100 -8.09 -8.88 9.70
CA ILE A 100 -8.05 -7.41 9.62
C ILE A 100 -8.99 -6.78 10.65
N THR A 101 -10.15 -7.39 10.89
CA THR A 101 -11.13 -6.88 11.87
C THR A 101 -10.58 -6.99 13.28
N SER A 102 -9.96 -8.11 13.66
CA SER A 102 -9.31 -8.25 14.97
C SER A 102 -8.13 -7.29 15.12
N CYS A 103 -7.39 -7.04 14.03
CA CYS A 103 -6.34 -6.03 13.96
C CYS A 103 -6.85 -4.65 14.35
N ARG A 104 -7.89 -4.21 13.64
CA ARG A 104 -8.51 -2.89 13.82
C ARG A 104 -9.13 -2.76 15.19
N GLU A 105 -9.83 -3.78 15.66
CA GLU A 105 -10.48 -3.75 16.98
C GLU A 105 -9.44 -3.58 18.10
N TRP A 106 -8.34 -4.32 18.02
CA TRP A 106 -7.26 -4.18 19.00
C TRP A 106 -6.63 -2.78 18.95
N LEU A 107 -6.36 -2.25 17.75
CA LEU A 107 -5.80 -0.91 17.58
C LEU A 107 -6.76 0.16 18.12
N ASN A 108 -8.05 0.05 17.82
CA ASN A 108 -9.06 0.98 18.29
C ASN A 108 -9.20 1.00 19.81
N LYS A 109 -8.97 -0.14 20.45
CA LYS A 109 -9.05 -0.28 21.91
C LYS A 109 -7.81 0.26 22.64
N HIS A 110 -6.63 0.16 22.04
CA HIS A 110 -5.35 0.42 22.74
C HIS A 110 -4.59 1.65 22.22
N VAL A 111 -5.02 2.26 21.12
CA VAL A 111 -4.40 3.45 20.55
C VAL A 111 -5.37 4.61 20.67
N ASN A 112 -4.94 5.70 21.32
CA ASN A 112 -5.71 6.93 21.27
C ASN A 112 -5.68 7.50 19.85
N HIS A 113 -6.87 7.72 19.27
CA HIS A 113 -7.02 8.31 17.94
C HIS A 113 -6.96 9.84 17.95
N ASP A 114 -6.87 10.46 19.12
CA ASP A 114 -6.62 11.89 19.22
C ASP A 114 -5.23 12.21 18.67
N PRO A 115 -5.12 13.08 17.66
CA PRO A 115 -3.84 13.46 17.12
C PRO A 115 -3.02 14.20 18.19
N VAL A 116 -1.80 13.74 18.43
CA VAL A 116 -0.87 14.32 19.43
C VAL A 116 -0.68 15.84 19.23
N SER A 117 -0.72 16.32 17.98
CA SER A 117 -0.73 17.75 17.65
C SER A 117 -1.62 18.01 16.43
N PRO A 118 -2.91 18.38 16.64
CA PRO A 118 -3.81 18.70 15.53
C PRO A 118 -3.28 19.87 14.70
N ARG A 119 -2.64 20.84 15.35
CA ARG A 119 -2.07 22.03 14.70
C ARG A 119 -0.90 21.68 13.80
N SER A 120 0.03 20.85 14.26
CA SER A 120 1.17 20.43 13.42
C SER A 120 0.70 19.61 12.24
N ASN A 121 -0.27 18.70 12.44
CA ASN A 121 -0.88 17.95 11.35
C ASN A 121 -1.55 18.89 10.34
N HIS A 122 -2.28 19.90 10.80
CA HIS A 122 -2.87 20.91 9.92
C HIS A 122 -1.81 21.69 9.12
N GLN A 123 -0.70 22.10 9.74
CA GLN A 123 0.39 22.79 9.06
C GLN A 123 1.07 21.90 8.00
N ILE A 124 1.34 20.64 8.33
CA ILE A 124 1.89 19.66 7.37
C ILE A 124 0.93 19.49 6.20
N SER A 125 -0.38 19.34 6.46
CA SER A 125 -1.40 19.24 5.42
C SER A 125 -1.43 20.48 4.53
N GLN A 126 -1.37 21.69 5.11
CA GLN A 126 -1.33 22.93 4.33
C GLN A 126 -0.08 23.05 3.47
N CYS A 127 1.10 22.74 4.02
CA CYS A 127 2.34 22.74 3.25
C CYS A 127 2.31 21.70 2.13
N SER A 128 1.78 20.51 2.40
CA SER A 128 1.66 19.43 1.41
C SER A 128 0.69 19.80 0.30
N LEU A 129 -0.47 20.39 0.64
CA LEU A 129 -1.43 20.91 -0.33
C LEU A 129 -0.84 22.06 -1.16
N GLY A 130 0.01 22.90 -0.56
CA GLY A 130 0.72 23.97 -1.27
C GLY A 130 1.75 23.48 -2.30
N MET A 131 2.16 22.21 -2.23
CA MET A 131 3.04 21.56 -3.21
C MET A 131 2.27 20.91 -4.37
N ILE A 132 0.93 20.85 -4.28
CA ILE A 132 0.07 20.24 -5.28
C ILE A 132 -0.51 21.36 -6.16
N HIS A 133 -0.42 21.22 -7.49
CA HIS A 133 -0.88 22.25 -8.42
C HIS A 133 -2.39 22.54 -8.21
N PRO A 134 -2.82 23.81 -8.12
CA PRO A 134 -4.23 24.17 -7.87
C PRO A 134 -5.21 23.53 -8.85
N ASP A 135 -4.79 23.29 -10.10
CA ASP A 135 -5.59 22.65 -11.15
C ASP A 135 -6.01 21.21 -10.85
N LEU A 136 -5.40 20.57 -9.84
CA LEU A 136 -5.78 19.24 -9.38
C LEU A 136 -7.02 19.26 -8.47
N PHE A 137 -7.46 20.46 -8.06
CA PHE A 137 -8.66 20.66 -7.27
C PHE A 137 -9.80 21.21 -8.15
N ASP A 138 -11.04 20.87 -7.79
CA ASP A 138 -12.23 21.48 -8.37
C ASP A 138 -12.51 22.86 -7.74
N SER A 139 -13.54 23.55 -8.22
CA SER A 139 -13.96 24.84 -7.69
C SER A 139 -14.43 24.79 -6.22
N MET A 140 -14.62 23.61 -5.65
CA MET A 140 -14.97 23.40 -4.24
C MET A 140 -13.76 23.02 -3.38
N GLY A 141 -12.54 23.00 -3.96
CA GLY A 141 -11.30 22.66 -3.25
C GLY A 141 -11.15 21.16 -2.98
N LEU A 142 -11.95 20.31 -3.63
CA LEU A 142 -11.82 18.86 -3.54
C LEU A 142 -10.89 18.36 -4.63
N MET A 143 -10.08 17.36 -4.30
CA MET A 143 -9.16 16.76 -5.27
C MET A 143 -9.99 16.08 -6.37
N ARG A 144 -9.76 16.46 -7.62
CA ARG A 144 -10.49 15.91 -8.76
C ARG A 144 -10.23 14.41 -8.86
N SER A 145 -11.29 13.63 -9.06
CA SER A 145 -11.13 12.19 -9.33
C SER A 145 -10.25 11.99 -10.57
N HIS A 146 -9.31 11.05 -10.48
CA HIS A 146 -8.44 10.67 -11.60
C HIS A 146 -9.23 10.27 -12.86
N LEU A 147 -10.46 9.77 -12.69
CA LEU A 147 -11.36 9.44 -13.80
C LEU A 147 -11.90 10.71 -14.48
N VAL A 148 -12.23 11.74 -13.72
CA VAL A 148 -12.67 13.05 -14.24
C VAL A 148 -11.55 13.72 -15.00
N GLN A 149 -10.33 13.73 -14.45
CA GLN A 149 -9.15 14.26 -15.13
C GLN A 149 -8.86 13.55 -16.46
N ARG A 150 -9.05 12.23 -16.52
CA ARG A 150 -8.91 11.46 -17.77
C ARG A 150 -9.98 11.80 -18.80
N ILE A 151 -11.22 12.01 -18.37
CA ILE A 151 -12.32 12.38 -19.25
C ILE A 151 -12.10 13.79 -19.81
N GLU A 152 -11.76 14.76 -18.98
CA GLU A 152 -11.47 16.14 -19.41
C GLU A 152 -10.33 16.18 -20.42
N LYS A 153 -9.21 15.51 -20.11
CA LYS A 153 -8.07 15.41 -21.02
C LYS A 153 -8.43 14.72 -22.34
N GLY A 154 -9.25 13.67 -22.28
CA GLY A 154 -9.77 12.99 -23.47
C GLY A 154 -10.70 13.88 -24.30
N LEU A 155 -11.52 14.70 -23.65
CA LEU A 155 -12.45 15.64 -24.29
C LEU A 155 -11.70 16.81 -24.95
N GLU A 156 -10.67 17.35 -24.28
CA GLU A 156 -9.77 18.37 -24.84
C GLU A 156 -9.00 17.85 -26.06
N GLN A 157 -8.46 16.64 -25.97
CA GLN A 157 -7.78 15.99 -27.09
C GLN A 157 -8.74 15.73 -28.27
N ALA A 158 -9.96 15.29 -27.99
CA ALA A 158 -10.98 15.09 -29.02
C ALA A 158 -11.40 16.43 -29.66
N GLY A 159 -11.60 17.48 -28.86
CA GLY A 159 -11.93 18.82 -29.33
C GLY A 159 -10.85 19.42 -30.22
N GLU A 160 -9.58 19.28 -29.81
CA GLU A 160 -8.43 19.74 -30.60
C GLU A 160 -8.27 18.94 -31.90
N THR A 161 -8.58 17.64 -31.88
CA THR A 161 -8.57 16.80 -33.09
C THR A 161 -9.68 17.21 -34.06
N ILE A 162 -10.90 17.43 -33.56
CA ILE A 162 -12.04 17.92 -34.36
C ILE A 162 -11.73 19.30 -34.93
N ARG A 163 -11.13 20.19 -34.14
CA ARG A 163 -10.71 21.52 -34.57
C ARG A 163 -9.69 21.45 -35.71
N LYS A 164 -8.66 20.61 -35.59
CA LYS A 164 -7.67 20.37 -36.66
C LYS A 164 -8.27 19.79 -37.94
N VAL A 165 -9.26 18.90 -37.80
CA VAL A 165 -10.00 18.34 -38.94
C VAL A 165 -10.88 19.40 -39.61
N THR A 166 -11.47 20.30 -38.82
CA THR A 166 -12.38 21.35 -39.30
C THR A 166 -11.64 22.55 -39.89
N GLU A 167 -10.45 22.87 -39.38
CA GLU A 167 -9.56 23.94 -39.88
C GLU A 167 -8.75 23.52 -41.12
N GLY A 168 -9.01 22.33 -41.67
CA GLY A 168 -8.59 21.97 -43.03
C GLY A 168 -7.12 21.60 -43.18
N THR A 169 -6.41 21.16 -42.13
CA THR A 169 -5.06 20.60 -42.28
C THR A 169 -5.12 19.09 -42.58
N CYS A 170 -5.79 18.73 -43.67
CA CYS A 170 -5.96 17.33 -44.08
C CYS A 170 -4.73 16.74 -44.80
N ASP A 171 -3.65 17.52 -44.97
CA ASP A 171 -2.48 17.08 -45.74
C ASP A 171 -1.52 16.15 -44.99
N THR A 172 -1.78 15.86 -43.71
CA THR A 172 -0.91 14.98 -42.89
C THR A 172 -1.53 13.64 -42.50
N MET A 173 -2.71 13.29 -43.04
CA MET A 173 -3.34 11.98 -42.75
C MET A 173 -2.98 10.88 -43.77
N SER A 174 -2.32 11.21 -44.89
CA SER A 174 -1.88 10.22 -45.88
C SER A 174 -0.63 9.43 -45.44
N SER A 175 0.22 9.98 -44.58
CA SER A 175 1.50 9.36 -44.21
C SER A 175 1.45 8.38 -43.04
N ILE A 176 0.34 8.31 -42.29
CA ILE A 176 0.22 7.41 -41.12
C ILE A 176 -0.47 6.09 -41.48
N LEU A 177 -1.17 6.01 -42.61
CA LEU A 177 -1.90 4.79 -43.03
C LEU A 177 -1.06 3.79 -43.84
N THR A 178 0.24 4.04 -44.05
CA THR A 178 1.16 3.10 -44.73
C THR A 178 2.38 2.76 -43.87
N GLN A 179 2.15 2.18 -42.70
CA GLN A 179 3.11 1.21 -42.17
C GLN A 179 2.48 -0.18 -42.21
N PRO A 180 2.91 -1.06 -43.15
CA PRO A 180 2.50 -2.45 -43.14
C PRO A 180 3.06 -3.12 -41.89
N THR A 181 2.17 -3.82 -41.20
CA THR A 181 2.49 -4.77 -40.13
C THR A 181 3.16 -6.00 -40.74
N GLU A 182 4.50 -6.03 -40.79
CA GLU A 182 5.23 -7.28 -41.02
C GLU A 182 5.20 -8.14 -39.75
N ARG A 183 4.17 -9.00 -39.66
CA ARG A 183 4.16 -10.15 -38.76
C ARG A 183 5.08 -11.24 -39.33
N ALA A 184 6.00 -11.68 -38.48
CA ALA A 184 6.93 -12.78 -38.67
C ALA A 184 6.29 -14.05 -39.24
N THR A 185 6.82 -14.54 -40.36
CA THR A 185 6.75 -15.95 -40.76
C THR A 185 8.05 -16.62 -40.35
N SER A 186 8.04 -17.32 -39.22
CA SER A 186 9.15 -18.20 -38.83
C SER A 186 9.12 -19.44 -39.72
N ARG A 187 10.12 -19.56 -40.60
CA ARG A 187 10.36 -20.72 -41.45
C ARG A 187 11.13 -21.78 -40.65
N ILE A 188 10.51 -22.95 -40.53
CA ILE A 188 11.12 -24.20 -40.11
C ILE A 188 12.24 -24.55 -41.11
N HIS A 189 13.45 -24.81 -40.62
CA HIS A 189 14.46 -25.58 -41.34
C HIS A 189 15.02 -26.68 -40.42
N PHE A 190 15.15 -27.85 -41.04
CA PHE A 190 15.69 -29.11 -40.54
C PHE A 190 17.11 -28.98 -39.99
#